data_AF-A0A455U7W3-F1
#
_entry.id   AF-A0A455U7W3-F1
#
_cell.length_a   1.000
_cell.length_b   1.000
_cell.length_c   1.000
_cell.angle_alpha   90.00
_cell.angle_beta   90.00
_cell.angle_gamma   90.00
#
_symmetry.space_group_name_H-M   'P 1'
#
loop_
_entity.id
_entity.type
_entity.pdbx_description
1 polymer ?
#
loop_
_entity_poly.entity_id
_entity_poly.type
_entity_poly.pdbx_seq_one_letter_code
_entity_poly.pdbx_strand_id
1 'polypeptide(L)'
;MVEAQSAEHMPAERSMLLRSARLEKALSKTLDSDDVTDILQRLGLDVSVQDAGWAVTAPSWRFDLAIEEDLIEEVARIHGYNNLPVRRPAARLALRSADEATLTQARLRRQMVARGFQEAITYSFVAPELQAALLPDAVTPVLANPISADLSVMRASLFPGLIRAMEHNLNRQQTRVRLFETGLVFNGELDALSQVPMLGALVCGPREAEGWSGAKDRVDFYDLKGDLESVIALGGEGDSWRFEPAEHPLASSWAKCAAIA
;
A
#
# COMPACT_ATOMS: atom_id res chain seq x y z
N MET A 1 -48.39 -14.57 29.04
CA MET A 1 -47.31 -14.68 28.06
C MET A 1 -46.64 -16.01 28.32
N VAL A 2 -46.71 -16.97 27.40
CA VAL A 2 -46.02 -18.26 27.55
C VAL A 2 -44.71 -18.12 26.80
N GLU A 3 -43.60 -18.18 27.51
CA GLU A 3 -42.27 -18.11 26.93
C GLU A 3 -41.92 -19.47 26.32
N ALA A 4 -41.70 -19.52 25.01
CA ALA A 4 -41.26 -20.73 24.31
C ALA A 4 -39.73 -20.69 24.22
N GLN A 5 -39.05 -21.61 24.91
CA GLN A 5 -37.59 -21.72 24.93
C GLN A 5 -37.16 -23.04 24.26
N SER A 6 -36.12 -23.01 23.43
CA SER A 6 -35.45 -24.20 22.88
C SER A 6 -34.19 -24.49 23.68
N ALA A 7 -34.19 -25.57 24.47
CA ALA A 7 -33.04 -25.95 25.29
C ALA A 7 -31.79 -26.26 24.45
N GLU A 8 -31.97 -26.78 23.22
CA GLU A 8 -30.87 -27.13 22.33
C GLU A 8 -30.15 -25.91 21.73
N HIS A 9 -30.80 -24.74 21.69
CA HIS A 9 -30.27 -23.53 21.05
C HIS A 9 -29.95 -22.43 22.07
N MET A 10 -30.04 -22.76 23.37
CA MET A 10 -29.59 -21.89 24.45
C MET A 10 -28.06 -21.73 24.33
N PRO A 11 -27.54 -20.49 24.34
CA PRO A 11 -26.10 -20.26 24.39
C PRO A 11 -25.52 -20.94 25.62
N ALA A 12 -24.46 -21.72 25.44
CA ALA A 12 -23.76 -22.32 26.55
C ALA A 12 -23.13 -21.24 27.44
N GLU A 13 -23.10 -21.53 28.74
CA GLU A 13 -22.38 -20.71 29.71
C GLU A 13 -20.89 -20.67 29.35
N ARG A 14 -20.32 -19.46 29.33
CA ARG A 14 -18.93 -19.23 28.93
C ARG A 14 -18.09 -18.94 30.16
N SER A 15 -17.37 -19.96 30.61
CA SER A 15 -16.41 -19.85 31.70
C SER A 15 -14.98 -19.82 31.16
N MET A 16 -14.19 -18.89 31.66
CA MET A 16 -12.79 -18.67 31.28
C MET A 16 -11.94 -18.61 32.55
N LEU A 17 -10.66 -18.93 32.42
CA LEU A 17 -9.68 -18.77 33.49
C LEU A 17 -8.79 -17.57 33.18
N LEU A 18 -8.80 -16.56 34.05
CA LEU A 18 -7.84 -15.46 34.03
C LEU A 18 -6.68 -15.77 34.97
N ARG A 19 -5.48 -16.00 34.43
CA ARG A 19 -4.28 -16.29 35.23
C ARG A 19 -3.57 -14.99 35.58
N SER A 20 -3.22 -14.78 36.85
CA SER A 20 -2.53 -13.56 37.31
C SER A 20 -1.21 -13.33 36.55
N ALA A 21 -0.46 -14.41 36.28
CA ALA A 21 0.78 -14.35 35.50
C ALA A 21 0.56 -13.93 34.04
N ARG A 22 -0.57 -14.30 33.43
CA ARG A 22 -0.92 -13.90 32.06
C ARG A 22 -1.31 -12.43 32.03
N LEU A 23 -2.13 -11.99 32.99
CA LEU A 23 -2.55 -10.60 33.17
C LEU A 23 -1.33 -9.68 33.34
N GLU A 24 -0.44 -9.99 34.29
CA GLU A 24 0.77 -9.19 34.52
C GLU A 24 1.66 -9.13 33.29
N LYS A 25 1.86 -10.26 32.62
CA LYS A 25 2.67 -10.32 31.40
C LYS A 25 2.10 -9.46 30.28
N ALA A 26 0.78 -9.50 30.09
CA ALA A 26 0.10 -8.73 29.04
C ALA A 26 0.11 -7.23 29.36
N LEU A 27 -0.18 -6.85 30.60
CA LEU A 27 -0.26 -5.44 31.02
C LEU A 27 1.10 -4.84 31.38
N SER A 28 2.14 -5.67 31.48
CA SER A 28 3.47 -5.29 31.99
C SER A 28 3.42 -4.59 33.36
N LYS A 29 2.38 -4.91 34.14
CA LYS A 29 2.02 -4.29 35.42
C LYS A 29 1.31 -5.31 36.29
N THR A 30 1.76 -5.44 37.53
CA THR A 30 1.04 -6.17 38.57
C THR A 30 -0.08 -5.26 39.10
N LEU A 31 -1.32 -5.75 39.07
CA LEU A 31 -2.48 -5.12 39.67
C LEU A 31 -2.84 -5.85 40.97
N ASP A 32 -3.44 -5.15 41.93
CA ASP A 32 -3.90 -5.77 43.17
C ASP A 32 -5.02 -6.78 42.87
N SER A 33 -5.03 -7.91 43.57
CA SER A 33 -6.02 -8.97 43.32
C SER A 33 -7.45 -8.53 43.67
N ASP A 34 -7.61 -7.67 44.66
CA ASP A 34 -8.92 -7.14 45.05
C ASP A 34 -9.43 -6.15 43.99
N ASP A 35 -8.53 -5.31 43.43
CA ASP A 35 -8.88 -4.39 42.33
C ASP A 35 -9.34 -5.14 41.08
N VAL A 36 -8.64 -6.22 40.70
CA VAL A 36 -9.02 -7.04 39.53
C VAL A 36 -10.37 -7.70 39.75
N THR A 37 -10.62 -8.24 40.95
CA THR A 37 -11.90 -8.84 41.33
C THR A 37 -13.03 -7.81 41.26
N ASP A 38 -12.85 -6.62 41.84
CA ASP A 38 -13.85 -5.53 41.82
C ASP A 38 -14.19 -5.12 40.38
N ILE A 39 -13.18 -4.94 39.53
CA ILE A 39 -13.38 -4.59 38.12
C ILE A 39 -14.27 -5.63 37.42
N LEU A 40 -13.92 -6.92 37.53
CA LEU A 40 -14.64 -7.98 36.84
C LEU A 40 -16.07 -8.15 37.37
N GLN A 41 -16.27 -8.09 38.69
CA GLN A 41 -17.59 -8.17 39.31
C GLN A 41 -18.50 -6.99 38.93
N ARG A 42 -17.95 -5.76 38.87
CA ARG A 42 -18.71 -4.56 38.46
C ARG A 42 -19.12 -4.58 36.99
N LEU A 43 -18.44 -5.38 36.17
CA LEU A 43 -18.83 -5.65 34.78
C LEU A 43 -19.94 -6.70 34.66
N GLY A 44 -20.40 -7.27 35.79
CA GLY A 44 -21.45 -8.27 35.85
C GLY A 44 -20.96 -9.69 35.56
N LEU A 45 -19.66 -9.94 35.71
CA LEU A 45 -19.07 -11.27 35.59
C LEU A 45 -19.19 -12.01 36.93
N ASP A 46 -19.49 -13.29 36.88
CA ASP A 46 -19.40 -14.15 38.06
C ASP A 46 -17.94 -14.58 38.24
N VAL A 47 -17.35 -14.27 39.39
CA VAL A 47 -15.90 -14.35 39.62
C VAL A 47 -15.63 -15.19 40.86
N SER A 48 -14.89 -16.29 40.68
CA SER A 48 -14.38 -17.14 41.74
C SER A 48 -12.86 -17.05 41.81
N VAL A 49 -12.34 -16.53 42.90
CA VAL A 49 -10.90 -16.37 43.15
C VAL A 49 -10.26 -17.75 43.37
N GLN A 50 -9.13 -17.99 42.71
CA GLN A 50 -8.33 -19.20 42.83
C GLN A 50 -6.87 -18.84 43.16
N ASP A 51 -6.07 -19.81 43.61
CA ASP A 51 -4.67 -19.59 44.02
C ASP A 51 -3.79 -18.92 42.95
N ALA A 52 -4.10 -19.13 41.66
CA ALA A 52 -3.31 -18.63 40.53
C ALA A 52 -4.07 -17.66 39.60
N GLY A 53 -5.24 -17.15 40.01
CA GLY A 53 -6.07 -16.27 39.19
C GLY A 53 -7.56 -16.29 39.52
N TRP A 54 -8.41 -16.20 38.50
CA TRP A 54 -9.86 -16.11 38.62
C TRP A 54 -10.55 -17.04 37.62
N ALA A 55 -11.47 -17.87 38.10
CA ALA A 55 -12.47 -18.48 37.24
C ALA A 55 -13.61 -17.48 37.05
N VAL A 56 -13.88 -17.13 35.79
CA VAL A 56 -14.82 -16.07 35.44
C VAL A 56 -15.85 -16.61 34.48
N THR A 57 -17.12 -16.45 34.82
CA THR A 57 -18.23 -16.80 33.95
C THR A 57 -18.87 -15.53 33.39
N ALA A 58 -18.92 -15.45 32.06
CA ALA A 58 -19.49 -14.32 31.35
C ALA A 58 -21.03 -14.39 31.37
N PRO A 59 -21.72 -13.25 31.57
CA PRO A 59 -23.16 -13.20 31.49
C PRO A 59 -23.65 -13.36 30.04
N SER A 60 -24.93 -13.72 29.89
CA SER A 60 -25.54 -14.03 28.59
C SER A 60 -25.49 -12.88 27.58
N TRP A 61 -25.40 -11.62 28.01
CA TRP A 61 -25.37 -10.45 27.13
C TRP A 61 -23.96 -10.08 26.61
N ARG A 62 -22.89 -10.70 27.12
CA ARG A 62 -21.51 -10.40 26.74
C ARG A 62 -20.98 -11.36 25.67
N PHE A 63 -21.40 -11.18 24.42
CA PHE A 63 -21.04 -12.09 23.31
C PHE A 63 -19.56 -12.04 22.88
N ASP A 64 -18.86 -11.00 23.33
CA ASP A 64 -17.45 -10.72 23.08
C ASP A 64 -16.48 -11.46 24.02
N LEU A 65 -16.97 -11.99 25.15
CA LEU A 65 -16.14 -12.70 26.12
C LEU A 65 -16.10 -14.21 25.85
N ALA A 66 -14.98 -14.71 25.34
CA ALA A 66 -14.80 -16.13 25.02
C ALA A 66 -13.42 -16.69 25.41
N ILE A 67 -12.41 -15.84 25.57
CA ILE A 67 -11.03 -16.23 25.91
C ILE A 67 -10.46 -15.39 27.05
N GLU A 68 -9.37 -15.86 27.63
CA GLU A 68 -8.65 -15.17 28.73
C GLU A 68 -8.24 -13.75 28.35
N GLU A 69 -7.84 -13.51 27.10
CA GLU A 69 -7.44 -12.20 26.60
C GLU A 69 -8.58 -11.16 26.66
N ASP A 70 -9.84 -11.58 26.52
CA ASP A 70 -10.98 -10.66 26.60
C ASP A 70 -11.14 -10.14 28.03
N LEU A 71 -10.87 -10.97 29.04
CA LEU A 71 -10.85 -10.56 30.44
C LEU A 71 -9.68 -9.63 30.75
N ILE A 72 -8.52 -9.86 30.13
CA ILE A 72 -7.36 -8.96 30.23
C ILE A 72 -7.69 -7.58 29.65
N GLU A 73 -8.38 -7.54 28.51
CA GLU A 73 -8.86 -6.29 27.88
C GLU A 73 -9.81 -5.56 28.81
N GLU A 74 -10.78 -6.24 29.41
CA GLU A 74 -11.72 -5.63 30.35
C GLU A 74 -11.03 -5.02 31.57
N VAL A 75 -10.08 -5.75 32.16
CA VAL A 75 -9.27 -5.26 33.27
C VAL A 75 -8.45 -4.04 32.84
N ALA A 76 -7.79 -4.10 31.68
CA ALA A 76 -7.02 -2.98 31.14
C ALA A 76 -7.91 -1.75 30.89
N ARG A 77 -9.09 -1.95 30.33
CA ARG A 77 -10.02 -0.90 29.89
C ARG A 77 -10.57 -0.13 31.09
N ILE A 78 -10.95 -0.83 32.15
CA ILE A 78 -11.45 -0.21 33.39
C ILE A 78 -10.31 0.38 34.23
N HIS A 79 -9.16 -0.30 34.31
CA HIS A 79 -7.95 0.25 34.95
C HIS A 79 -7.49 1.55 34.25
N GLY A 80 -7.76 1.65 32.95
CA GLY A 80 -7.45 2.80 32.10
C GLY A 80 -6.10 2.62 31.40
N TYR A 81 -6.12 2.66 30.06
CA TYR A 81 -4.94 2.39 29.23
C TYR A 81 -3.79 3.37 29.51
N ASN A 82 -4.10 4.63 29.80
CA ASN A 82 -3.11 5.65 30.13
C ASN A 82 -2.39 5.41 31.47
N ASN A 83 -2.96 4.55 32.33
CA ASN A 83 -2.38 4.19 33.62
C ASN A 83 -1.47 2.94 33.54
N LEU A 84 -1.34 2.36 32.34
CA LEU A 84 -0.43 1.25 32.07
C LEU A 84 0.97 1.79 31.71
N PRO A 85 2.03 1.07 32.09
CA PRO A 85 3.39 1.50 31.81
C PRO A 85 3.70 1.43 30.32
N VAL A 86 4.34 2.47 29.79
CA VAL A 86 4.89 2.45 28.43
C VAL A 86 6.26 1.75 28.47
N ARG A 87 6.41 0.65 27.74
CA ARG A 87 7.70 -0.06 27.58
C ARG A 87 8.08 -0.18 26.11
N ARG A 88 9.37 -0.19 25.83
CA ARG A 88 9.91 -0.47 24.49
C ARG A 88 10.15 -1.98 24.37
N PRO A 89 9.76 -2.63 23.25
CA PRO A 89 10.04 -4.04 23.05
C PRO A 89 11.56 -4.26 23.00
N ALA A 90 12.05 -5.22 23.77
CA ALA A 90 13.44 -5.65 23.70
C ALA A 90 13.63 -6.55 22.49
N ALA A 91 14.60 -6.23 21.64
CA ALA A 91 14.96 -7.03 20.46
C ALA A 91 16.47 -7.21 20.38
N ARG A 92 16.90 -8.41 19.97
CA ARG A 92 18.30 -8.65 19.59
C ARG A 92 18.43 -8.32 18.11
N LEU A 93 19.06 -7.19 17.80
CA LEU A 93 19.24 -6.73 16.43
C LEU A 93 20.57 -7.26 15.88
N ALA A 94 20.55 -7.69 14.63
CA ALA A 94 21.74 -8.04 13.86
C ALA A 94 21.77 -7.21 12.58
N LEU A 95 22.98 -6.85 12.15
CA LEU A 95 23.16 -6.21 10.85
C LEU A 95 22.81 -7.21 9.76
N ARG A 96 22.02 -6.75 8.79
CA ARG A 96 21.77 -7.49 7.55
C ARG A 96 22.73 -6.97 6.50
N SER A 97 23.34 -7.86 5.72
CA SER A 97 24.09 -7.46 4.54
C SER A 97 23.15 -6.83 3.52
N ALA A 98 23.58 -5.72 2.93
CA ALA A 98 22.94 -5.10 1.78
C ALA A 98 23.91 -5.22 0.62
N ASP A 99 23.40 -5.64 -0.54
CA ASP A 99 24.19 -5.68 -1.76
C ASP A 99 24.31 -4.25 -2.33
N GLU A 100 25.54 -3.77 -2.47
CA GLU A 100 25.85 -2.44 -3.00
C GLU A 100 25.42 -2.28 -4.47
N ALA A 101 25.40 -3.38 -5.23
CA ALA A 101 24.93 -3.39 -6.61
C ALA A 101 23.40 -3.26 -6.72
N THR A 102 22.66 -3.45 -5.62
CA THR A 102 21.20 -3.33 -5.65
C THR A 102 20.76 -1.87 -5.78
N LEU A 103 20.22 -1.53 -6.94
CA LEU A 103 19.64 -0.21 -7.18
C LEU A 103 18.25 -0.10 -6.53
N THR A 104 18.11 0.82 -5.58
CA THR A 104 16.83 1.07 -4.92
C THR A 104 15.93 1.98 -5.76
N GLN A 105 14.62 1.80 -5.66
CA GLN A 105 13.65 2.72 -6.27
C GLN A 105 13.87 4.17 -5.82
N ALA A 106 14.30 4.39 -4.57
CA ALA A 106 14.61 5.73 -4.08
C ALA A 106 15.75 6.41 -4.87
N ARG A 107 16.76 5.65 -5.33
CA ARG A 107 17.83 6.18 -6.19
C ARG A 107 17.30 6.51 -7.58
N LEU A 108 16.46 5.64 -8.17
CA LEU A 108 15.79 5.90 -9.46
C LEU A 108 14.96 7.21 -9.40
N ARG A 109 14.12 7.38 -8.38
CA ARG A 109 13.30 8.59 -8.21
C ARG A 109 14.15 9.85 -8.10
N ARG A 110 15.22 9.82 -7.28
CA ARG A 110 16.14 10.96 -7.16
C ARG A 110 16.80 11.32 -8.48
N GLN A 111 17.14 10.32 -9.30
CA GLN A 111 17.71 10.58 -10.63
C GLN A 111 16.69 11.26 -11.54
N MET A 112 15.45 10.79 -11.59
CA MET A 112 14.39 11.44 -12.36
C MET A 112 14.16 12.90 -11.93
N VAL A 113 14.16 13.16 -10.62
CA VAL A 113 14.08 14.52 -10.07
C VAL A 113 15.29 15.37 -10.50
N ALA A 114 16.50 14.83 -10.44
CA ALA A 114 17.71 15.51 -10.91
C ALA A 114 17.68 15.81 -12.42
N ARG A 115 16.98 14.99 -13.21
CA ARG A 115 16.68 15.20 -14.64
C ARG A 115 15.48 16.13 -14.89
N GLY A 116 14.98 16.79 -13.85
CA GLY A 116 13.93 17.80 -13.94
C GLY A 116 12.53 17.25 -14.19
N PHE A 117 12.25 16.01 -13.79
CA PHE A 117 10.90 15.44 -13.77
C PHE A 117 10.23 15.63 -12.40
N GLN A 118 8.91 15.72 -12.42
CA GLN A 118 8.07 15.72 -11.23
C GLN A 118 7.42 14.33 -11.05
N GLU A 119 7.43 13.80 -9.83
CA GLU A 119 6.77 12.53 -9.54
C GLU A 119 5.25 12.70 -9.54
N ALA A 120 4.57 11.82 -10.27
CA ALA A 120 3.12 11.69 -10.29
C ALA A 120 2.72 10.35 -9.67
N ILE A 121 1.56 10.33 -9.01
CA ILE A 121 0.92 9.11 -8.51
C ILE A 121 -0.48 9.08 -9.10
N THR A 122 -0.74 8.09 -9.95
CA THR A 122 -2.02 7.96 -10.66
C THR A 122 -2.77 6.72 -10.17
N TYR A 123 -4.08 6.67 -10.40
CA TYR A 123 -4.86 5.49 -10.03
C TYR A 123 -4.38 4.25 -10.78
N SER A 124 -4.35 3.11 -10.08
CA SER A 124 -4.01 1.82 -10.68
C SER A 124 -5.12 1.28 -11.60
N PHE A 125 -6.34 1.77 -11.43
CA PHE A 125 -7.49 1.49 -12.27
C PHE A 125 -7.75 2.67 -13.20
N VAL A 126 -8.05 2.37 -14.46
CA VAL A 126 -8.11 3.33 -15.56
C VAL A 126 -9.37 3.10 -16.40
N ALA A 127 -9.67 4.04 -17.27
CA ALA A 127 -10.79 3.93 -18.20
C ALA A 127 -10.50 2.82 -19.24
N PRO A 128 -11.42 1.87 -19.46
CA PRO A 128 -11.25 0.79 -20.44
C PRO A 128 -10.91 1.31 -21.83
N GLU A 129 -11.57 2.39 -22.25
CA GLU A 129 -11.43 2.98 -23.58
C GLU A 129 -10.04 3.58 -23.77
N LEU A 130 -9.52 4.25 -22.74
CA LEU A 130 -8.18 4.82 -22.78
C LEU A 130 -7.13 3.71 -22.80
N GLN A 131 -7.30 2.65 -22.01
CA GLN A 131 -6.38 1.52 -22.04
C GLN A 131 -6.39 0.82 -23.41
N ALA A 132 -7.57 0.52 -23.96
CA ALA A 132 -7.70 -0.14 -25.26
C ALA A 132 -7.14 0.72 -26.41
N ALA A 133 -7.26 2.05 -26.34
CA ALA A 133 -6.66 2.96 -27.31
C ALA A 133 -5.12 2.95 -27.25
N LEU A 134 -4.55 2.73 -26.06
CA LEU A 134 -3.12 2.76 -25.83
C LEU A 134 -2.44 1.41 -26.06
N LEU A 135 -3.12 0.33 -25.66
CA LEU A 135 -2.66 -1.05 -25.71
C LEU A 135 -3.85 -1.95 -26.06
N PRO A 136 -4.22 -2.06 -27.35
CA PRO A 136 -5.43 -2.76 -27.79
C PRO A 136 -5.39 -4.27 -27.48
N ASP A 137 -4.19 -4.86 -27.45
CA ASP A 137 -3.98 -6.29 -27.20
C ASP A 137 -3.72 -6.60 -25.71
N ALA A 138 -3.80 -5.60 -24.82
CA ALA A 138 -3.56 -5.82 -23.41
C ALA A 138 -4.72 -6.58 -22.74
N VAL A 139 -4.36 -7.67 -22.06
CA VAL A 139 -5.28 -8.44 -21.21
C VAL A 139 -5.04 -8.03 -19.76
N THR A 140 -6.06 -7.49 -19.10
CA THR A 140 -5.97 -7.02 -17.72
C THR A 140 -7.24 -7.28 -16.93
N PRO A 141 -7.17 -7.52 -15.60
CA PRO A 141 -8.36 -7.72 -14.80
C PRO A 141 -9.33 -6.53 -14.82
N VAL A 142 -10.63 -6.85 -14.94
CA VAL A 142 -11.74 -5.90 -14.80
C VAL A 142 -12.29 -5.99 -13.38
N LEU A 143 -12.53 -4.85 -12.73
CA LEU A 143 -13.10 -4.80 -11.39
C LEU A 143 -14.58 -5.17 -11.43
N ALA A 144 -15.00 -6.08 -10.54
CA ALA A 144 -16.41 -6.48 -10.44
C ALA A 144 -17.30 -5.36 -9.87
N ASN A 145 -16.79 -4.60 -8.91
CA ASN A 145 -17.50 -3.51 -8.23
C ASN A 145 -16.69 -2.21 -8.31
N PRO A 146 -16.56 -1.59 -9.49
CA PRO A 146 -15.77 -0.39 -9.65
C PRO A 146 -16.46 0.83 -9.01
N ILE A 147 -15.66 1.79 -8.54
CA ILE A 147 -16.16 3.06 -7.99
C ILE A 147 -16.88 3.87 -9.09
N SER A 148 -16.40 3.79 -10.33
CA SER A 148 -17.00 4.40 -11.52
C SER A 148 -16.62 3.61 -12.78
N ALA A 149 -17.40 3.77 -13.86
CA ALA A 149 -17.10 3.14 -15.15
C ALA A 149 -15.71 3.52 -15.70
N ASP A 150 -15.30 4.78 -15.52
CA ASP A 150 -13.99 5.31 -15.93
C ASP A 150 -12.80 4.77 -15.10
N LEU A 151 -13.06 3.93 -14.09
CA LEU A 151 -12.06 3.37 -13.16
C LEU A 151 -12.33 1.87 -12.96
N SER A 152 -12.52 1.14 -14.07
CA SER A 152 -13.02 -0.24 -14.05
C SER A 152 -12.02 -1.31 -14.49
N VAL A 153 -10.88 -0.95 -15.09
CA VAL A 153 -9.85 -1.92 -15.49
C VAL A 153 -8.51 -1.63 -14.83
N MET A 154 -7.77 -2.67 -14.46
CA MET A 154 -6.41 -2.54 -13.95
C MET A 154 -5.46 -2.10 -15.06
N ARG A 155 -4.52 -1.19 -14.77
CA ARG A 155 -3.62 -0.63 -15.79
C ARG A 155 -2.59 -1.64 -16.30
N ALA A 156 -2.48 -1.80 -17.62
CA ALA A 156 -1.46 -2.59 -18.31
C ALA A 156 -0.12 -1.84 -18.46
N SER A 157 -0.16 -0.51 -18.38
CA SER A 157 1.01 0.37 -18.39
C SER A 157 0.77 1.59 -17.50
N LEU A 158 1.81 2.39 -17.26
CA LEU A 158 1.69 3.65 -16.53
C LEU A 158 1.20 4.81 -17.42
N PHE A 159 1.16 4.62 -18.74
CA PHE A 159 0.81 5.68 -19.69
C PHE A 159 -0.62 6.21 -19.57
N PRO A 160 -1.69 5.42 -19.37
CA PRO A 160 -3.04 5.96 -19.26
C PRO A 160 -3.14 7.02 -18.15
N GLY A 161 -2.62 6.71 -16.97
CA GLY A 161 -2.59 7.64 -15.83
C GLY A 161 -1.71 8.86 -16.10
N LEU A 162 -0.48 8.64 -16.57
CA LEU A 162 0.45 9.72 -16.89
C LEU A 162 -0.13 10.68 -17.94
N ILE A 163 -0.72 10.17 -19.02
CA ILE A 163 -1.34 10.98 -20.10
C ILE A 163 -2.50 11.82 -19.55
N ARG A 164 -3.37 11.24 -18.73
CA ARG A 164 -4.45 12.00 -18.06
C ARG A 164 -3.89 13.10 -17.16
N ALA A 165 -2.81 12.82 -16.42
CA ALA A 165 -2.12 13.82 -15.60
C ALA A 165 -1.49 14.93 -16.45
N MET A 166 -0.90 14.60 -17.60
CA MET A 166 -0.37 15.57 -18.55
C MET A 166 -1.48 16.46 -19.13
N GLU A 167 -2.57 15.86 -19.61
CA GLU A 167 -3.72 16.59 -20.14
C GLU A 167 -4.34 17.51 -19.08
N HIS A 168 -4.46 17.04 -17.83
CA HIS A 168 -4.93 17.85 -16.71
C HIS A 168 -4.13 19.14 -16.53
N ASN A 169 -2.79 19.06 -16.67
CA ASN A 169 -1.87 20.18 -16.56
C ASN A 169 -1.91 21.09 -17.79
N LEU A 170 -1.94 20.52 -19.00
CA LEU A 170 -2.06 21.27 -20.25
C LEU A 170 -3.35 22.11 -20.28
N ASN A 171 -4.47 21.53 -19.83
CA ASN A 171 -5.75 22.23 -19.69
C ASN A 171 -5.73 23.34 -18.62
N ARG A 172 -4.67 23.42 -17.82
CA ARG A 172 -4.41 24.46 -16.82
C ARG A 172 -3.22 25.34 -17.20
N GLN A 173 -3.01 25.51 -18.51
CA GLN A 173 -2.05 26.44 -19.10
C GLN A 173 -0.58 26.12 -18.75
N GLN A 174 -0.28 24.89 -18.32
CA GLN A 174 1.10 24.45 -18.14
C GLN A 174 1.66 24.01 -19.49
N THR A 175 2.52 24.83 -20.09
CA THR A 175 3.08 24.59 -21.44
C THR A 175 4.24 23.59 -21.46
N ARG A 176 4.85 23.34 -20.29
CA ARG A 176 5.96 22.39 -20.09
C ARG A 176 5.60 21.41 -18.99
N VAL A 177 5.50 20.13 -19.35
CA VAL A 177 5.14 19.05 -18.40
C VAL A 177 6.17 17.94 -18.53
N ARG A 178 6.78 17.54 -17.41
CA ARG A 178 7.74 16.43 -17.32
C ARG A 178 7.36 15.60 -16.10
N LEU A 179 6.68 14.48 -16.31
CA LEU A 179 6.16 13.64 -15.25
C LEU A 179 6.79 12.26 -15.31
N PHE A 180 7.01 11.67 -14.14
CA PHE A 180 7.37 10.26 -14.03
C PHE A 180 6.58 9.60 -12.91
N GLU A 181 6.40 8.28 -13.01
CA GLU A 181 5.71 7.48 -12.00
C GLU A 181 6.44 6.13 -11.86
N THR A 182 6.52 5.63 -10.63
CA THR A 182 6.87 4.24 -10.36
C THR A 182 5.65 3.51 -9.83
N GLY A 183 5.33 2.35 -10.37
CA GLY A 183 4.20 1.57 -9.86
C GLY A 183 4.04 0.23 -10.55
N LEU A 184 3.10 -0.57 -10.04
CA LEU A 184 2.79 -1.86 -10.63
C LEU A 184 1.92 -1.69 -11.88
N VAL A 185 2.17 -2.55 -12.86
CA VAL A 185 1.30 -2.81 -14.00
C VAL A 185 0.81 -4.25 -13.92
N PHE A 186 -0.39 -4.49 -14.43
CA PHE A 186 -1.15 -5.72 -14.26
C PHE A 186 -1.41 -6.33 -15.62
N ASN A 187 -0.84 -7.52 -15.89
CA ASN A 187 -0.95 -8.17 -17.19
C ASN A 187 -1.40 -9.63 -17.03
N GLY A 188 -2.37 -10.05 -17.82
CA GLY A 188 -2.95 -11.39 -17.81
C GLY A 188 -4.25 -11.51 -17.01
N GLU A 189 -4.84 -12.70 -17.11
CA GLU A 189 -6.04 -13.11 -16.35
C GLU A 189 -5.72 -13.36 -14.88
N LEU A 190 -6.74 -13.40 -14.02
CA LEU A 190 -6.56 -13.56 -12.56
C LEU A 190 -5.70 -14.78 -12.17
N ASP A 191 -5.86 -15.90 -12.86
CA ASP A 191 -5.12 -17.14 -12.57
C ASP A 191 -3.63 -17.08 -12.97
N ALA A 192 -3.27 -16.16 -13.86
CA ALA A 192 -1.93 -15.98 -14.41
C ALA A 192 -1.46 -14.52 -14.35
N LEU A 193 -1.96 -13.77 -13.36
CA LEU A 193 -1.77 -12.33 -13.27
C LEU A 193 -0.31 -12.01 -12.92
N SER A 194 0.36 -11.33 -13.85
CA SER A 194 1.69 -10.76 -13.63
C SER A 194 1.59 -9.33 -13.11
N GLN A 195 2.25 -9.06 -11.99
CA GLN A 195 2.36 -7.72 -11.40
C GLN A 195 3.81 -7.26 -11.48
N VAL A 196 4.09 -6.37 -12.43
CA VAL A 196 5.47 -5.95 -12.73
C VAL A 196 5.68 -4.52 -12.25
N PRO A 197 6.69 -4.26 -11.40
CA PRO A 197 7.07 -2.89 -11.06
C PRO A 197 7.69 -2.20 -12.28
N MET A 198 7.14 -1.05 -12.65
CA MET A 198 7.56 -0.27 -13.81
C MET A 198 7.95 1.15 -13.39
N LEU A 199 8.85 1.75 -14.17
CA LEU A 199 9.10 3.19 -14.20
C LEU A 199 8.57 3.71 -15.54
N GLY A 200 7.66 4.67 -15.49
CA GLY A 200 7.08 5.33 -16.65
C GLY A 200 7.35 6.82 -16.59
N ALA A 201 7.58 7.43 -17.75
CA ALA A 201 7.79 8.87 -17.83
C ALA A 201 7.18 9.43 -19.11
N LEU A 202 6.74 10.68 -19.05
CA LEU A 202 6.36 11.46 -20.22
C LEU A 202 6.84 12.89 -20.11
N VAL A 203 6.92 13.52 -21.27
CA VAL A 203 7.42 14.88 -21.37
C VAL A 203 6.81 15.56 -22.58
N CYS A 204 6.41 16.82 -22.41
CA CYS A 204 5.97 17.69 -23.50
C CYS A 204 6.35 19.16 -23.25
N GLY A 205 6.42 19.94 -24.33
CA GLY A 205 6.68 21.38 -24.29
C GLY A 205 8.13 21.76 -24.61
N PRO A 206 8.56 22.96 -24.18
CA PRO A 206 9.94 23.43 -24.29
C PRO A 206 10.93 22.51 -23.56
N ARG A 207 12.13 22.34 -24.12
CA ARG A 207 13.22 21.53 -23.53
C ARG A 207 13.62 22.08 -22.17
N GLU A 208 13.90 23.38 -22.13
CA GLU A 208 14.29 24.12 -20.94
C GLU A 208 13.10 24.89 -20.34
N ALA A 209 13.22 25.28 -19.07
CA ALA A 209 12.30 26.25 -18.49
C ALA A 209 12.54 27.63 -19.14
N GLU A 210 11.51 28.47 -19.17
CA GLU A 210 11.65 29.83 -19.70
C GLU A 210 12.71 30.61 -18.89
N GLY A 211 13.69 31.15 -19.58
CA GLY A 211 14.81 31.86 -18.97
C GLY A 211 15.58 32.66 -20.00
N TRP A 212 16.31 33.68 -19.53
CA TRP A 212 17.07 34.60 -20.38
C TRP A 212 18.13 33.92 -21.25
N SER A 213 18.70 32.81 -20.77
CA SER A 213 19.72 32.00 -21.45
C SER A 213 19.15 30.77 -22.16
N GLY A 214 17.83 30.54 -22.06
CA GLY A 214 17.22 29.30 -22.48
C GLY A 214 16.91 29.25 -23.98
N ALA A 215 17.27 28.15 -24.63
CA ALA A 215 16.90 27.93 -26.02
C ALA A 215 15.38 27.70 -26.13
N LYS A 216 14.77 28.21 -27.21
CA LYS A 216 13.31 28.05 -27.46
C LYS A 216 12.96 26.70 -28.09
N ASP A 217 13.90 25.76 -28.09
CA ASP A 217 13.73 24.45 -28.69
C ASP A 217 12.74 23.60 -27.89
N ARG A 218 11.94 22.83 -28.62
CA ARG A 218 11.04 21.86 -28.02
C ARG A 218 11.81 20.57 -27.71
N VAL A 219 11.28 19.83 -26.74
CA VAL A 219 11.79 18.49 -26.45
C VAL A 219 11.64 17.58 -27.66
N ASP A 220 12.66 16.74 -27.90
CA ASP A 220 12.64 15.71 -28.93
C ASP A 220 12.94 14.31 -28.34
N PHE A 221 13.03 13.31 -29.21
CA PHE A 221 13.32 11.93 -28.84
C PHE A 221 14.66 11.77 -28.09
N TYR A 222 15.69 12.52 -28.49
CA TYR A 222 17.03 12.38 -27.94
C TYR A 222 17.15 12.99 -26.54
N ASP A 223 16.31 13.95 -26.19
CA ASP A 223 16.19 14.43 -24.81
C ASP A 223 15.75 13.31 -23.87
N LEU A 224 14.67 12.61 -24.22
CA LEU A 224 14.15 11.50 -23.40
C LEU A 224 15.10 10.30 -23.42
N LYS A 225 15.77 10.05 -24.56
CA LYS A 225 16.84 9.05 -24.63
C LYS A 225 17.96 9.35 -23.65
N GLY A 226 18.43 10.60 -23.59
CA GLY A 226 19.47 11.02 -22.63
C GLY A 226 19.01 10.93 -21.18
N ASP A 227 17.74 11.23 -20.90
CA ASP A 227 17.15 11.04 -19.57
C ASP A 227 17.18 9.56 -19.15
N LEU A 228 16.82 8.66 -20.06
CA LEU A 228 16.82 7.22 -19.83
C LEU A 228 18.23 6.63 -19.73
N GLU A 229 19.16 7.04 -20.59
CA GLU A 229 20.58 6.67 -20.49
C GLU A 229 21.15 7.06 -19.12
N SER A 230 20.76 8.22 -18.60
CA SER A 230 21.16 8.66 -17.27
C SER A 230 20.61 7.79 -16.14
N VAL A 231 19.45 7.15 -16.32
CA VAL A 231 18.88 6.19 -15.37
C VAL A 231 19.58 4.84 -15.48
N ILE A 232 19.79 4.34 -16.71
CA ILE A 232 20.50 3.09 -16.99
C ILE A 232 21.92 3.12 -16.40
N ALA A 233 22.61 4.27 -16.51
CA ALA A 233 23.96 4.46 -15.98
C ALA A 233 24.06 4.24 -14.45
N LEU A 234 22.97 4.35 -13.69
CA LEU A 234 22.97 4.05 -12.25
C LEU A 234 23.23 2.57 -11.94
N GLY A 235 22.92 1.67 -12.89
CA GLY A 235 23.16 0.24 -12.77
C GLY A 235 24.62 -0.16 -13.03
N GLY A 236 25.47 0.75 -13.51
CA GLY A 236 26.89 0.47 -13.77
C GLY A 236 27.19 -0.35 -15.02
N GLU A 237 26.16 -0.79 -15.75
CA GLU A 237 26.29 -1.64 -16.95
C GLU A 237 25.73 -0.95 -18.20
N GLY A 238 26.04 0.33 -18.45
CA GLY A 238 25.46 1.06 -19.58
C GLY A 238 25.61 0.38 -20.95
N ASP A 239 26.72 -0.34 -21.15
CA ASP A 239 27.03 -1.04 -22.39
C ASP A 239 26.21 -2.33 -22.61
N SER A 240 25.52 -2.84 -21.57
CA SER A 240 24.65 -4.02 -21.70
C SER A 240 23.30 -3.67 -22.32
N TRP A 241 22.94 -2.39 -22.41
CA TRP A 241 21.66 -1.90 -22.92
C TRP A 241 21.78 -1.40 -24.36
N ARG A 242 20.79 -1.71 -25.19
CA ARG A 242 20.72 -1.28 -26.59
C ARG A 242 19.38 -0.64 -26.91
N PHE A 243 19.42 0.39 -27.76
CA PHE A 243 18.23 1.02 -28.32
C PHE A 243 18.02 0.53 -29.75
N GLU A 244 17.02 -0.31 -29.96
CA GLU A 244 16.70 -0.90 -31.26
C GLU A 244 15.46 -0.23 -31.84
N PRO A 245 15.46 0.20 -33.13
CA PRO A 245 14.25 0.73 -33.76
C PRO A 245 13.08 -0.25 -33.64
N ALA A 246 11.94 0.23 -33.16
CA ALA A 246 10.77 -0.60 -32.93
C ALA A 246 9.49 0.15 -33.25
N GLU A 247 8.40 -0.59 -33.45
CA GLU A 247 7.05 -0.04 -33.53
C GLU A 247 6.33 -0.29 -32.20
N HIS A 248 5.51 0.67 -31.78
CA HIS A 248 4.66 0.53 -30.60
C HIS A 248 3.29 1.12 -30.92
N PRO A 249 2.16 0.53 -30.47
CA PRO A 249 0.82 1.05 -30.76
C PRO A 249 0.62 2.54 -30.41
N LEU A 250 1.37 3.03 -29.42
CA LEU A 250 1.40 4.43 -28.98
C LEU A 250 2.19 5.39 -29.88
N ALA A 251 3.13 4.87 -30.67
CA ALA A 251 3.94 5.67 -31.56
C ALA A 251 3.20 5.83 -32.88
N SER A 252 2.98 7.08 -33.32
CA SER A 252 2.48 7.32 -34.68
C SER A 252 3.44 6.70 -35.71
N SER A 253 2.96 6.36 -36.90
CA SER A 253 3.76 5.75 -37.98
C SER A 253 5.01 6.54 -38.41
N TRP A 254 5.09 7.83 -38.06
CA TRP A 254 6.22 8.72 -38.32
C TRP A 254 7.01 9.10 -37.05
N ALA A 255 6.64 8.58 -35.88
CA ALA A 255 7.33 8.85 -34.63
C ALA A 255 8.59 7.99 -34.51
N LYS A 256 9.64 8.58 -33.91
CA LYS A 256 10.83 7.82 -33.50
C LYS A 256 10.47 6.95 -32.30
N CYS A 257 10.63 5.65 -32.44
CA CYS A 257 10.36 4.67 -31.39
C CYS A 257 11.51 3.67 -31.32
N ALA A 258 11.89 3.30 -30.10
CA ALA A 258 12.94 2.32 -29.84
C ALA A 258 12.53 1.38 -28.72
N ALA A 259 12.77 0.09 -28.91
CA ALA A 259 12.77 -0.91 -27.86
C ALA A 259 14.12 -0.88 -27.15
N ILE A 260 14.11 -1.19 -25.86
CA ILE A 260 15.31 -1.29 -25.05
C ILE A 260 15.57 -2.79 -24.84
N ALA A 261 16.71 -3.27 -25.33
CA ALA A 261 17.15 -4.67 -25.27
C ALA A 261 18.40 -4.82 -24.39
#